data_AF-A0A382EGB0-F1
#
_entry.id   AF-A0A382EGB0-F1
#
_cell.length_a   1.000
_cell.length_b   1.000
_cell.length_c   1.000
_cell.angle_alpha   90.00
_cell.angle_beta   90.00
_cell.angle_gamma   90.00
#
_symmetry.space_group_name_H-M   'P 1'
#
loop_
_entity.id
_entity.type
_entity.pdbx_description
1 polymer ?
#
loop_
_entity_poly.entity_id
_entity_poly.type
_entity_poly.pdbx_seq_one_letter_code
_entity_poly.pdbx_strand_id
1 'polypeptide(L)'
;MPAKLTLNKLAENLILESNTPFSSGDFEKTIREKWQQEIPNSTLKKLKKKLFAHNYLIETNTDDFLPIPVALQKIKNLSLSIRLNSFEINKKVFFPGHRLIPFISNEKKESDL
;
A
#
# COMPACT_ATOMS: atom_id res chain seq x y z
N MET A 1 -9.14 29.98 -10.29
CA MET A 1 -9.55 30.09 -8.87
C MET A 1 -9.07 28.84 -8.15
N PRO A 2 -8.34 28.93 -7.01
CA PRO A 2 -7.98 27.73 -6.26
C PRO A 2 -9.25 27.06 -5.73
N ALA A 3 -9.41 25.78 -6.00
CA ALA A 3 -10.58 25.02 -5.57
C ALA A 3 -10.67 25.07 -4.04
N LYS A 4 -11.83 25.49 -3.51
CA LYS A 4 -12.10 25.56 -2.08
C LYS A 4 -11.77 24.21 -1.44
N LEU A 5 -10.83 24.20 -0.49
CA LEU A 5 -10.39 22.98 0.17
C LEU A 5 -11.54 22.47 1.04
N THR A 6 -12.12 21.32 0.68
CA THR A 6 -13.13 20.66 1.50
C THR A 6 -12.46 19.69 2.46
N LEU A 7 -13.09 19.43 3.63
CA LEU A 7 -12.57 18.48 4.60
C LEU A 7 -12.35 17.08 3.99
N ASN A 8 -13.25 16.63 3.11
CA ASN A 8 -13.08 15.38 2.38
C ASN A 8 -11.85 15.41 1.47
N LYS A 9 -11.60 16.51 0.77
CA LYS A 9 -10.42 16.65 -0.10
C LYS A 9 -9.11 16.71 0.71
N LEU A 10 -9.13 17.36 1.87
CA LEU A 10 -8.00 17.35 2.80
C LEU A 10 -7.71 15.94 3.31
N ALA A 11 -8.74 15.20 3.71
CA ALA A 11 -8.62 13.81 4.13
C ALA A 11 -8.06 12.91 3.01
N GLU A 12 -8.56 13.08 1.78
CA GLU A 12 -8.08 12.34 0.62
C GLU A 12 -6.60 12.62 0.33
N ASN A 13 -6.21 13.90 0.31
CA ASN A 13 -4.84 14.29 0.08
C ASN A 13 -3.90 13.72 1.15
N LEU A 14 -4.32 13.70 2.42
CA LEU A 14 -3.54 13.10 3.50
C LEU A 14 -3.29 11.61 3.28
N ILE A 15 -4.28 10.87 2.75
CA ILE A 15 -4.11 9.44 2.44
C ILE A 15 -3.15 9.28 1.26
N LEU A 16 -3.30 10.07 0.20
CA LEU A 16 -2.48 9.93 -1.01
C LEU A 16 -1.02 10.34 -0.80
N GLU A 17 -0.78 11.34 0.04
CA GLU A 17 0.56 11.84 0.40
C GLU A 17 1.23 11.03 1.53
N SER A 18 0.52 10.05 2.12
CA SER A 18 1.06 9.25 3.22
C SER A 18 2.17 8.32 2.75
N ASN A 19 3.34 8.44 3.38
CA ASN A 19 4.54 7.64 3.08
C ASN A 19 4.98 6.77 4.27
N THR A 20 4.19 6.73 5.32
CA THR A 20 4.45 5.93 6.52
C THR A 20 3.17 5.24 6.99
N PRO A 21 3.27 4.08 7.65
CA PRO A 21 2.12 3.48 8.33
C PRO A 21 1.57 4.46 9.38
N PHE A 22 0.25 4.44 9.60
CA PHE A 22 -0.42 5.31 10.56
C PHE A 22 -1.68 4.65 11.14
N SER A 23 -2.08 5.05 12.34
CA SER A 23 -3.34 4.61 12.96
C SER A 23 -4.52 5.54 12.62
N SER A 24 -5.77 5.12 12.83
CA SER A 24 -6.91 6.04 12.69
C SER A 24 -6.85 7.21 13.69
N GLY A 25 -6.22 7.00 14.84
CA GLY A 25 -5.95 8.02 15.84
C GLY A 25 -4.99 9.09 15.32
N ASP A 26 -3.90 8.67 14.70
CA ASP A 26 -2.93 9.59 14.06
C ASP A 26 -3.59 10.38 12.95
N PHE A 27 -4.38 9.71 12.11
CA PHE A 27 -5.13 10.36 11.03
C PHE A 27 -6.10 11.42 11.55
N GLU A 28 -6.86 11.11 12.61
CA GLU A 28 -7.75 12.09 13.24
C GLU A 28 -6.97 13.29 13.79
N LYS A 29 -5.84 13.04 14.47
CA LYS A 29 -4.98 14.09 15.02
C LYS A 29 -4.46 15.01 13.91
N THR A 30 -3.89 14.45 12.85
CA THR A 30 -3.37 15.23 11.71
C THR A 30 -4.46 16.02 10.99
N ILE A 31 -5.67 15.46 10.84
CA ILE A 31 -6.80 16.19 10.26
C ILE A 31 -7.20 17.38 11.12
N ARG A 32 -7.31 17.20 12.45
CA ARG A 32 -7.68 18.29 13.37
C ARG A 32 -6.63 19.41 13.34
N GLU A 33 -5.34 19.04 13.34
CA GLU A 33 -4.23 19.98 13.26
C GLU A 33 -4.23 20.80 11.95
N LYS A 34 -4.47 20.16 10.79
CA LYS A 34 -4.49 20.86 9.50
C LYS A 34 -5.78 21.63 9.22
N TRP A 35 -6.94 21.17 9.72
CA TRP A 35 -8.23 21.82 9.45
C TRP A 35 -8.45 23.08 10.29
N GLN A 36 -7.89 23.16 11.50
CA GLN A 36 -7.91 24.33 12.39
C GLN A 36 -9.32 24.85 12.75
N GLN A 37 -10.37 24.08 12.50
CA GLN A 37 -11.76 24.36 12.90
C GLN A 37 -12.34 23.15 13.62
N GLU A 38 -13.43 23.36 14.36
CA GLU A 38 -14.16 22.24 14.96
C GLU A 38 -14.74 21.32 13.89
N ILE A 39 -14.51 20.02 14.07
CA ILE A 39 -15.06 18.99 13.22
C ILE A 39 -16.08 18.20 14.05
N PRO A 40 -17.35 18.09 13.61
CA PRO A 40 -18.33 17.29 14.29
C PRO A 40 -17.88 15.82 14.40
N ASN A 41 -18.10 15.21 15.58
CA ASN A 41 -17.75 13.80 15.83
C ASN A 41 -18.40 12.84 14.82
N SER A 42 -19.61 13.16 14.35
CA SER A 42 -20.30 12.39 13.30
C SER A 42 -19.54 12.39 11.96
N THR A 43 -18.93 13.51 11.60
CA THR A 43 -18.12 13.67 10.39
C THR A 43 -16.79 12.93 10.51
N LEU A 44 -16.13 13.02 11.66
CA LEU A 44 -14.90 12.26 11.93
C LEU A 44 -15.14 10.75 11.86
N LYS A 45 -16.25 10.28 12.44
CA LYS A 45 -16.63 8.86 12.34
C LYS A 45 -16.85 8.41 10.89
N LYS A 46 -17.41 9.28 10.03
CA LYS A 46 -17.54 9.02 8.60
C LYS A 46 -16.18 8.97 7.90
N LEU A 47 -15.27 9.89 8.23
CA LEU A 47 -13.91 9.90 7.65
C LEU A 47 -13.12 8.66 8.05
N LYS A 48 -13.16 8.25 9.32
CA LYS A 48 -12.53 7.00 9.77
C LYS A 48 -13.08 5.79 9.05
N LYS A 49 -14.41 5.69 8.90
CA LYS A 49 -15.05 4.61 8.13
C LYS A 49 -14.56 4.52 6.69
N LYS A 50 -14.20 5.65 6.07
CA LYS A 50 -13.64 5.64 4.70
C LYS A 50 -12.25 5.00 4.64
N LEU A 51 -11.44 5.07 5.70
CA LEU A 51 -10.10 4.47 5.72
C LEU A 51 -10.17 2.96 5.49
N PHE A 52 -11.09 2.27 6.17
CA PHE A 52 -11.29 0.81 6.07
C PHE A 52 -11.68 0.34 4.66
N ALA A 53 -12.28 1.20 3.84
CA ALA A 53 -12.71 0.88 2.48
C ALA A 53 -11.86 1.59 1.41
N HIS A 54 -10.73 2.20 1.79
CA HIS A 54 -9.95 3.02 0.88
C HIS A 54 -9.00 2.19 0.03
N ASN A 55 -9.12 2.29 -1.31
CA ASN A 55 -8.33 1.50 -2.26
C ASN A 55 -6.81 1.75 -2.20
N TYR A 56 -6.35 2.80 -1.50
CA TYR A 56 -4.94 3.15 -1.35
C TYR A 56 -4.31 2.69 -0.03
N LEU A 57 -5.10 2.05 0.84
CA LEU A 57 -4.69 1.62 2.16
C LEU A 57 -4.88 0.11 2.31
N ILE A 58 -3.97 -0.50 3.05
CA ILE A 58 -4.04 -1.89 3.48
C ILE A 58 -4.23 -1.87 4.99
N GLU A 59 -5.32 -2.45 5.48
CA GLU A 59 -5.53 -2.64 6.93
C GLU A 59 -4.55 -3.69 7.44
N THR A 60 -3.78 -3.38 8.48
CA THR A 60 -2.80 -4.31 9.08
C THR A 60 -3.25 -4.86 10.43
N ASN A 61 -3.75 -3.98 11.30
CA ASN A 61 -4.38 -4.32 12.59
C ASN A 61 -5.73 -3.61 12.65
N THR A 62 -6.51 -3.84 13.71
CA THR A 62 -7.88 -3.31 13.88
C THR A 62 -8.02 -1.79 13.76
N ASP A 63 -6.93 -1.01 13.80
CA ASP A 63 -6.96 0.45 13.57
C ASP A 63 -5.71 1.01 12.85
N ASP A 64 -4.88 0.13 12.27
CA ASP A 64 -3.62 0.52 11.62
C ASP A 64 -3.71 0.35 10.10
N PHE A 65 -3.19 1.35 9.38
CA PHE A 65 -3.24 1.42 7.94
C PHE A 65 -1.84 1.55 7.34
N LEU A 66 -1.59 0.74 6.32
CA LEU A 66 -0.37 0.75 5.52
C LEU A 66 -0.69 1.30 4.11
N PRO A 67 -0.09 2.42 3.70
CA PRO A 67 -0.27 2.93 2.34
C PRO A 67 0.32 1.98 1.30
N ILE A 68 -0.37 1.82 0.17
CA ILE A 68 0.08 0.95 -0.93
C ILE A 68 1.50 1.28 -1.39
N PRO A 69 1.92 2.55 -1.60
CA PRO A 69 3.29 2.85 -2.01
C PRO A 69 4.35 2.31 -1.05
N VAL A 70 4.06 2.38 0.25
CA VAL A 70 4.96 1.87 1.30
C VAL A 70 5.05 0.35 1.24
N ALA A 71 3.91 -0.32 1.06
CA ALA A 71 3.87 -1.77 0.87
C ALA A 71 4.67 -2.21 -0.36
N LEU A 72 4.47 -1.53 -1.50
CA LEU A 72 5.20 -1.78 -2.74
C LEU A 72 6.70 -1.54 -2.58
N GLN A 73 7.11 -0.49 -1.86
CA GLN A 73 8.53 -0.23 -1.58
C GLN A 73 9.17 -1.36 -0.76
N LYS A 74 8.45 -1.92 0.22
CA LYS A 74 8.92 -3.06 1.01
C LYS A 74 9.05 -4.33 0.15
N ILE A 75 8.08 -4.58 -0.72
CA ILE A 75 8.08 -5.76 -1.60
C ILE A 75 9.11 -5.64 -2.72
N LYS A 76 9.37 -4.42 -3.23
CA LYS A 76 10.36 -4.18 -4.28
C LYS A 76 11.75 -4.71 -3.91
N ASN A 77 12.09 -4.72 -2.63
CA ASN A 77 13.38 -5.20 -2.13
C ASN A 77 13.38 -6.70 -1.80
N LEU A 78 12.25 -7.39 -1.90
CA LEU A 78 12.20 -8.85 -1.78
C LEU A 78 12.60 -9.47 -3.11
N SER A 79 13.69 -10.23 -3.11
CA SER A 79 14.05 -11.07 -4.26
C SER A 79 12.97 -12.13 -4.45
N LEU A 80 12.15 -11.98 -5.49
CA LEU A 80 11.13 -12.98 -5.90
C LEU A 80 11.76 -14.23 -6.53
N SER A 81 13.08 -14.41 -6.43
CA SER A 81 13.75 -15.64 -6.85
C SER A 81 13.32 -16.79 -5.94
N ILE A 82 12.23 -17.45 -6.28
CA ILE A 82 11.92 -18.79 -5.78
C ILE A 82 13.03 -19.68 -6.36
N ARG A 83 14.00 -20.04 -5.53
CA ARG A 83 14.98 -21.04 -5.93
C ARG A 83 14.23 -22.34 -6.15
N LEU A 84 14.37 -22.96 -7.32
CA LEU A 84 13.87 -24.32 -7.57
C LEU A 84 14.33 -25.20 -6.41
N ASN A 85 13.37 -25.79 -5.70
CA ASN A 85 13.70 -26.64 -4.57
C ASN A 85 14.47 -27.86 -5.09
N SER A 86 15.44 -28.38 -4.33
CA SER A 86 16.29 -29.51 -4.75
C SER A 86 15.46 -30.73 -5.21
N PHE A 87 14.26 -30.86 -4.66
CA PHE A 87 13.25 -31.84 -5.06
C PHE A 87 12.85 -31.74 -6.54
N GLU A 88 12.54 -30.55 -7.06
CA GLU A 88 12.10 -30.36 -8.46
C GLU A 88 13.24 -30.61 -9.45
N ILE A 89 14.45 -30.16 -9.11
CA ILE A 89 15.67 -30.39 -9.90
C ILE A 89 15.96 -31.90 -9.99
N ASN A 90 15.91 -32.60 -8.86
CA ASN A 90 16.21 -34.03 -8.80
C ASN A 90 15.14 -34.90 -9.45
N LYS A 91 13.86 -34.49 -9.36
CA LYS A 91 12.74 -35.28 -9.92
C LYS A 91 12.39 -34.91 -11.35
N LYS A 92 12.91 -33.81 -11.90
CA LYS A 92 12.52 -33.25 -13.21
C LYS A 92 11.00 -33.06 -13.36
N VAL A 93 10.30 -32.92 -12.24
CA VAL A 93 8.86 -32.65 -12.19
C VAL A 93 8.71 -31.20 -11.77
N PHE A 94 8.10 -30.40 -12.64
CA PHE A 94 7.88 -28.97 -12.42
C PHE A 94 6.46 -28.75 -11.94
N PHE A 95 6.28 -28.12 -10.78
CA PHE A 95 4.94 -27.71 -10.36
C PHE A 95 4.58 -26.36 -11.00
N PRO A 96 3.42 -26.24 -11.66
CA PRO A 96 2.97 -24.97 -12.23
C PRO A 96 2.82 -23.93 -11.10
N GLY A 97 3.50 -22.78 -11.22
CA GLY A 97 3.49 -21.70 -10.23
C GLY A 97 4.87 -21.34 -9.65
N HIS A 98 5.88 -22.22 -9.74
CA HIS A 98 7.24 -21.93 -9.26
C HIS A 98 8.07 -21.05 -10.21
N ARG A 99 7.59 -20.78 -11.43
CA ARG A 99 8.07 -19.67 -12.24
C ARG A 99 7.17 -18.45 -12.01
N LEU A 100 7.40 -17.72 -10.92
CA LEU A 100 7.24 -16.27 -11.03
C LEU A 100 8.42 -15.81 -11.87
N ILE A 101 8.24 -15.77 -13.19
CA ILE A 101 9.20 -15.13 -14.09
C ILE A 101 9.31 -13.71 -13.53
N PRO A 102 10.45 -13.29 -12.96
CA PRO A 102 10.62 -11.87 -12.66
C PRO A 102 10.39 -11.15 -13.98
N PHE A 103 9.67 -10.02 -13.97
CA PHE A 103 9.44 -9.22 -15.18
C PHE A 103 10.79 -8.75 -15.74
N ILE A 104 11.51 -9.64 -16.41
CA ILE A 104 12.71 -9.35 -17.16
C ILE A 104 12.16 -8.77 -18.45
N SER A 105 12.44 -7.49 -18.66
CA SER A 105 12.26 -6.83 -19.95
C SER A 105 12.68 -7.79 -21.06
N ASN A 106 11.82 -7.99 -22.07
CA ASN A 106 12.07 -8.83 -23.25
C ASN A 106 13.32 -8.43 -24.06
N GLU A 107 14.07 -7.41 -23.63
CA GLU A 107 15.24 -6.90 -24.31
C GLU A 107 16.55 -7.65 -23.96
N LYS A 108 16.57 -8.51 -22.94
CA LYS A 108 17.77 -9.31 -22.64
C LYS A 108 17.71 -10.68 -23.29
N LYS A 109 18.75 -11.03 -24.05
CA LYS A 109 18.89 -12.34 -24.68
C LYS A 109 19.43 -13.35 -23.66
N GLU A 110 19.04 -14.61 -23.86
CA GLU A 110 19.35 -15.76 -22.99
C GLU A 110 20.86 -15.99 -22.74
N SER A 111 21.72 -15.44 -23.59
CA SER A 111 23.18 -15.46 -23.44
C SER A 111 23.73 -14.53 -22.35
N ASP A 112 22.91 -13.63 -21.81
CA ASP A 112 23.29 -12.69 -20.74
C ASP A 112 22.79 -13.12 -19.35
N LEU A 113 22.22 -14.33 -19.24
CA LEU A 113 21.84 -14.99 -17.98
C LEU A 113 22.92 -15.98 -17.54
#